data_AF-G5K7L1-F1
#
_entry.id   AF-G5K7L1-F1
#
_cell.length_a   1.000
_cell.length_b   1.000
_cell.length_c   1.000
_cell.angle_alpha   90.00
_cell.angle_beta   90.00
_cell.angle_gamma   90.00
#
_symmetry.space_group_name_H-M   'P 1'
#
loop_
_entity.id
_entity.type
_entity.pdbx_description
1 polymer ?
#
loop_
_entity_poly.entity_id
_entity_poly.type
_entity_poly.pdbx_seq_one_letter_code
_entity_poly.pdbx_strand_id
1 'polypeptide(L)'
;MPDTNLVDRIQSMRQKYINNYPTESLKANYVCQDIKKAKKLKKKLIALEKERCHKLIEHADISDIDQKIAVLKNNYINESQPSHKQEKS
;
A
#
# COMPACT_ATOMS: atom_id res chain seq x y z
N MET A 1 -11.13 49.14 15.91
CA MET A 1 -10.33 47.90 16.09
C MET A 1 -10.58 46.99 14.89
N PRO A 2 -9.86 47.15 13.76
CA PRO A 2 -10.11 46.39 12.53
C PRO A 2 -9.19 45.15 12.34
N ASP A 3 -8.21 44.92 13.22
CA ASP A 3 -7.15 43.93 12.97
C ASP A 3 -7.55 42.48 13.30
N THR A 4 -8.58 42.26 14.12
CA THR A 4 -9.01 40.91 14.52
C THR A 4 -9.51 40.08 13.35
N ASN A 5 -10.16 40.72 12.37
CA ASN A 5 -10.74 40.03 11.22
C ASN A 5 -9.67 39.45 10.28
N LEU A 6 -8.54 40.16 10.12
CA LEU A 6 -7.43 39.69 9.31
C LEU A 6 -6.72 38.50 9.97
N VAL A 7 -6.54 38.55 11.29
CA VAL A 7 -5.95 37.46 12.07
C VAL A 7 -6.81 36.21 11.97
N ASP A 8 -8.13 36.33 12.14
CA ASP A 8 -9.07 35.21 12.01
C ASP A 8 -9.07 34.63 10.58
N ARG A 9 -9.03 35.50 9.56
CA ARG A 9 -8.93 35.08 8.15
C ARG A 9 -7.65 34.28 7.91
N ILE A 10 -6.50 34.77 8.37
CA ILE A 10 -5.21 34.08 8.22
C ILE A 10 -5.22 32.75 8.98
N GLN A 11 -5.80 32.71 10.17
CA GLN A 11 -5.88 31.50 10.98
C GLN A 11 -6.78 30.43 10.33
N SER A 12 -7.91 30.83 9.75
CA SER A 12 -8.79 29.93 8.99
C SER A 12 -8.09 29.35 7.75
N MET A 13 -7.29 30.15 7.05
CA MET A 13 -6.50 29.71 5.89
C MET A 13 -5.40 28.73 6.29
N ARG A 14 -4.70 29.02 7.39
CA ARG A 14 -3.68 28.10 7.95
C ARG A 14 -4.30 26.78 8.36
N GLN A 15 -5.44 26.80 9.04
CA GLN A 15 -6.16 25.57 9.40
C GLN A 15 -6.54 24.78 8.15
N LYS A 16 -7.17 25.42 7.16
CA LYS A 16 -7.67 24.73 5.96
C LYS A 16 -6.57 24.12 5.07
N TYR A 17 -5.44 24.80 4.92
CA TYR A 17 -4.45 24.44 3.89
C TYR A 17 -3.12 23.93 4.43
N ILE A 18 -2.77 24.26 5.68
CA ILE A 18 -1.48 23.88 6.28
C ILE A 18 -1.71 22.84 7.38
N ASN A 19 -2.59 23.13 8.35
CA ASN A 19 -2.74 22.28 9.53
C ASN A 19 -3.67 21.08 9.28
N ASN A 20 -4.67 21.23 8.40
CA ASN A 20 -5.58 20.15 8.03
C ASN A 20 -5.11 19.38 6.77
N TYR A 21 -3.86 19.59 6.33
CA TYR A 21 -3.29 18.78 5.26
C TYR A 21 -3.06 17.37 5.83
N PRO A 22 -3.66 16.31 5.26
CA PRO A 22 -3.56 14.95 5.79
C PRO A 22 -2.19 14.33 5.45
N THR A 23 -1.10 15.05 5.69
CA THR A 23 0.26 14.52 5.52
C THR A 23 0.49 13.35 6.45
N GLU A 24 -0.10 13.40 7.66
CA GLU A 24 -0.04 12.29 8.61
C GLU A 24 -1.09 11.21 8.32
N SER A 25 -2.31 11.56 7.89
CA SER A 25 -3.34 10.54 7.58
C SER A 25 -2.97 9.71 6.34
N LEU A 26 -2.31 10.29 5.34
CA LEU A 26 -1.81 9.54 4.17
C LEU A 26 -0.54 8.73 4.47
N LYS A 27 0.31 9.18 5.40
CA LYS A 27 1.50 8.42 5.86
C LYS A 27 1.14 7.30 6.84
N ALA A 28 0.12 7.50 7.68
CA ALA A 28 -0.31 6.54 8.70
C ALA A 28 -0.97 5.29 8.08
N ASN A 29 -1.52 5.40 6.88
CA ASN A 29 -2.17 4.28 6.18
C ASN A 29 -1.19 3.24 5.59
N TYR A 30 0.12 3.55 5.50
CA TYR A 30 1.14 2.56 5.21
C TYR A 30 1.92 2.26 6.48
N VAL A 31 1.35 1.43 7.35
CA VAL A 31 2.02 1.00 8.57
C VAL A 31 3.34 0.33 8.18
N CYS A 32 4.41 0.60 8.94
CA CYS A 32 5.74 -0.01 8.73
C CYS A 32 5.69 -1.54 8.58
N GLN A 33 4.67 -2.20 9.15
CA GLN A 33 4.40 -3.62 8.97
C GLN A 33 4.03 -3.99 7.53
N ASP A 34 3.22 -3.20 6.83
CA ASP A 34 2.80 -3.46 5.45
C ASP A 34 3.97 -3.29 4.48
N ILE A 35 4.83 -2.30 4.72
CA ILE A 35 6.09 -2.12 3.98
C ILE A 35 7.01 -3.35 4.17
N LYS A 36 7.12 -3.88 5.40
CA LYS A 36 7.90 -5.10 5.66
C LYS A 36 7.29 -6.34 4.99
N LYS A 37 5.96 -6.49 5.01
CA LYS A 37 5.24 -7.58 4.33
C LYS A 37 5.43 -7.50 2.81
N ALA A 38 5.22 -6.33 2.22
CA ALA A 38 5.44 -6.08 0.79
C ALA A 38 6.89 -6.36 0.38
N LYS A 39 7.87 -5.94 1.19
CA LYS A 39 9.30 -6.24 0.94
C LYS A 39 9.60 -7.73 0.98
N LYS A 40 9.02 -8.48 1.95
CA LYS A 40 9.16 -9.94 2.02
C LYS A 40 8.51 -10.63 0.81
N LEU A 41 7.31 -10.20 0.42
CA LEU A 41 6.62 -10.72 -0.75
C LEU A 41 7.42 -10.48 -2.04
N LYS A 42 7.91 -9.25 -2.24
CA LYS A 42 8.75 -8.89 -3.39
C LYS A 42 9.98 -9.79 -3.50
N LYS A 43 10.67 -10.05 -2.37
CA LYS A 43 11.82 -10.99 -2.36
C LYS A 43 11.42 -12.40 -2.78
N LYS A 44 10.29 -12.91 -2.28
CA LYS A 44 9.78 -14.24 -2.66
C LYS A 44 9.42 -14.33 -4.14
N LEU A 45 8.73 -13.33 -4.67
CA LEU A 45 8.37 -13.26 -6.09
C LEU A 45 9.60 -13.22 -6.99
N ILE A 46 10.63 -12.43 -6.64
CA ILE A 46 11.89 -12.39 -7.39
C ILE A 46 12.59 -13.75 -7.38
N ALA A 47 12.59 -14.46 -6.25
CA ALA A 47 13.22 -15.78 -6.16
C ALA A 47 12.49 -16.81 -7.06
N LEU A 48 11.15 -16.82 -7.03
CA LEU A 48 10.35 -17.70 -7.90
C LEU A 48 10.51 -17.37 -9.38
N GLU A 49 10.55 -16.09 -9.77
CA GLU A 49 10.77 -15.71 -11.16
C GLU A 49 12.17 -16.10 -11.65
N LYS A 50 13.18 -16.02 -10.78
CA LYS A 50 14.53 -16.52 -11.12
C LYS A 50 14.52 -18.02 -11.39
N GLU A 51 13.88 -18.79 -10.53
CA GLU A 51 13.74 -20.24 -10.71
C GLU A 51 12.95 -20.58 -11.98
N ARG A 52 11.87 -19.84 -12.24
CA ARG A 52 11.07 -19.94 -13.46
C ARG A 52 11.91 -19.71 -14.72
N CYS A 53 12.72 -18.66 -14.74
CA CYS A 53 13.61 -18.37 -15.85
C CYS A 53 14.63 -19.49 -16.08
N HIS A 54 15.24 -20.05 -15.02
CA HIS A 54 16.16 -21.17 -15.17
C HIS A 54 15.46 -22.40 -15.75
N LYS A 55 14.28 -22.77 -15.23
CA LYS A 55 13.50 -23.91 -15.74
C LYS A 55 13.07 -23.72 -17.19
N LEU A 56 12.72 -22.50 -17.59
CA LEU A 56 12.41 -22.17 -18.99
C LEU A 56 13.62 -22.42 -19.91
N ILE A 57 14.82 -22.05 -19.47
CA ILE A 57 16.06 -22.32 -20.22
C ILE A 57 16.33 -23.83 -20.32
N GLU A 58 16.04 -24.57 -19.26
CA GLU A 58 16.19 -26.04 -19.22
C GLU A 58 15.06 -26.81 -19.92
N HIS A 59 14.08 -26.10 -20.50
CA HIS A 59 12.85 -26.70 -21.06
C HIS A 59 12.10 -27.61 -20.08
N ALA A 60 12.18 -27.31 -18.78
CA ALA A 60 11.48 -28.02 -17.71
C ALA A 60 10.09 -27.42 -17.45
N ASP A 61 9.23 -28.21 -16.79
CA ASP A 61 7.89 -27.76 -16.40
C ASP A 61 7.96 -26.64 -15.35
N ILE A 62 7.17 -25.59 -15.58
CA ILE A 62 7.06 -24.39 -14.73
C ILE A 62 5.70 -24.25 -14.05
N SER A 63 4.77 -25.17 -14.28
CA SER A 63 3.37 -25.08 -13.81
C SER A 63 3.28 -24.83 -12.30
N ASP A 64 4.09 -25.55 -11.51
CA ASP A 64 4.14 -25.39 -10.06
C ASP A 64 4.62 -23.99 -9.63
N ILE A 65 5.57 -23.40 -10.37
CA ILE A 65 6.09 -22.06 -10.07
C ILE A 65 5.06 -21.01 -10.44
N ASP A 66 4.41 -21.15 -11.59
CA ASP A 66 3.34 -20.27 -12.03
C ASP A 66 2.16 -20.28 -11.05
N GLN A 67 1.78 -21.46 -10.57
CA GLN A 67 0.76 -21.59 -9.53
C GLN A 67 1.18 -20.88 -8.23
N LYS A 68 2.43 -21.05 -7.77
CA LYS A 68 2.95 -20.36 -6.57
C LYS A 68 2.95 -18.85 -6.73
N ILE A 69 3.34 -18.34 -7.91
CA ILE A 69 3.32 -16.91 -8.21
C ILE A 69 1.88 -16.38 -8.21
N ALA A 70 0.94 -17.10 -8.83
CA ALA A 70 -0.47 -16.72 -8.88
C ALA A 70 -1.09 -16.64 -7.48
N VAL A 71 -0.85 -17.65 -6.64
CA VAL A 71 -1.33 -17.67 -5.24
C VAL A 71 -0.79 -16.48 -4.45
N LEU A 72 0.51 -16.19 -4.56
CA LEU A 72 1.14 -15.07 -3.85
C LEU A 72 0.57 -13.71 -4.27
N LYS A 73 0.29 -13.52 -5.58
CA LYS A 73 -0.34 -12.31 -6.09
C LYS A 73 -1.78 -12.16 -5.60
N ASN A 74 -2.57 -13.23 -5.65
CA ASN A 74 -3.95 -13.23 -5.18
C ASN A 74 -4.05 -12.95 -3.68
N ASN A 75 -3.20 -13.57 -2.87
CA ASN A 75 -3.16 -13.32 -1.43
C ASN A 75 -2.83 -11.85 -1.12
N TYR A 76 -1.88 -11.25 -1.84
CA TYR A 76 -1.57 -9.83 -1.67
C TYR A 76 -2.75 -8.94 -2.03
N ILE A 77 -3.44 -9.20 -3.14
CA ILE A 77 -4.62 -8.43 -3.55
C ILE A 77 -5.71 -8.54 -2.48
N ASN A 78 -6.00 -9.75 -2.00
CA ASN A 78 -7.01 -10.00 -0.98
C ASN A 78 -6.69 -9.31 0.36
N GLU A 79 -5.41 -9.32 0.78
CA GLU A 79 -4.96 -8.64 1.99
C GLU A 79 -4.91 -7.11 1.85
N SER A 80 -4.78 -6.60 0.62
CA SER A 80 -4.69 -5.16 0.33
C SER A 80 -6.05 -4.48 0.15
N GLN A 81 -7.15 -5.25 0.07
CA GLN A 81 -8.49 -4.68 0.01
C GLN A 81 -8.92 -4.22 1.42
N PRO A 82 -9.29 -2.94 1.63
CA PRO A 82 -9.86 -2.51 2.88
C PRO A 82 -11.24 -3.17 3.01
N SER A 83 -11.40 -4.05 3.99
CA SER A 83 -12.71 -4.54 4.40
C SER A 83 -13.57 -3.35 4.84
N HIS A 84 -14.40 -2.82 3.94
CA HIS A 84 -15.53 -1.96 4.30
C HIS A 84 -16.47 -2.80 5.16
N LYS A 85 -16.30 -2.73 6.49
CA LYS A 85 -17.34 -3.16 7.42
C LYS A 85 -18.51 -2.20 7.23
N GLN A 86 -19.54 -2.66 6.55
CA GLN A 86 -20.85 -2.01 6.58
C GLN A 86 -21.39 -2.14 8.00
N GLU A 87 -21.34 -1.06 8.76
CA GLU A 87 -22.15 -0.86 9.96
C GLU A 87 -23.61 -0.77 9.51
N LYS A 88 -24.38 -1.84 9.71
CA LYS A 88 -25.83 -1.81 9.55
C LYS A 88 -26.44 -1.29 10.85
N SER A 89 -27.07 -0.13 10.71
CA SER A 89 -27.96 0.53 11.68
C SER A 89 -29.21 -0.28 11.99
#